data_AF-H8Z257-F1
#
_entry.id   AF-H8Z257-F1
#
_cell.length_a   1.000
_cell.length_b   1.000
_cell.length_c   1.000
_cell.angle_alpha   90.00
_cell.angle_beta   90.00
_cell.angle_gamma   90.00
#
_symmetry.space_group_name_H-M   'P 1'
#
loop_
_entity.id
_entity.type
_entity.pdbx_description
1 polymer ?
#
loop_
_entity_poly.entity_id
_entity_poly.type
_entity_poly.pdbx_seq_one_letter_code
_entity_poly.pdbx_strand_id
1 'polypeptide(L)'
;MLSEVDPLSPFVPGHFHFSDSIPDRPTLHDIVQRVHAFLDAYPDCPLIRYEDFVAEPAAVMPRICEALALGYNPDFTDTFAVIELSDNTGRSGDLISPRPRRPHLPALEQEARDSEPFMSLLTRLDYRLKDP
;
A
#
# COMPACT_ATOMS: atom_id res chain seq x y z
N MET A 1 -13.77 5.63 8.93
CA MET A 1 -13.08 6.01 10.18
C MET A 1 -11.60 5.72 9.96
N LEU A 2 -10.78 6.74 9.70
CA LEU A 2 -9.38 6.65 9.23
C LEU A 2 -8.39 6.11 10.29
N SER A 3 -8.88 5.70 11.47
CA SER A 3 -8.06 5.39 12.66
C SER A 3 -7.50 3.96 12.71
N GLU A 4 -7.78 3.13 11.71
CA GLU A 4 -7.40 1.72 11.77
C GLU A 4 -6.18 1.35 10.93
N VAL A 5 -5.72 2.20 10.00
CA VAL A 5 -4.64 1.88 9.06
C VAL A 5 -3.28 2.24 9.64
N ASP A 6 -2.33 1.30 9.57
CA ASP A 6 -0.95 1.53 9.99
C ASP A 6 -0.14 2.03 8.79
N PRO A 7 0.27 3.31 8.76
CA PRO A 7 1.01 3.86 7.65
C PRO A 7 2.44 3.28 7.54
N LEU A 8 2.93 2.55 8.54
CA LEU A 8 4.24 1.91 8.53
C LEU A 8 4.24 0.52 7.88
N SER A 9 3.06 -0.02 7.53
CA SER A 9 2.94 -1.34 6.90
C SER A 9 3.84 -1.54 5.66
N PRO A 10 4.02 -0.55 4.76
CA PRO A 10 4.93 -0.68 3.61
C PRO A 10 6.42 -0.70 3.97
N PHE A 11 6.78 -0.26 5.17
CA PHE A 11 8.18 -0.04 5.60
C PHE A 11 8.71 -1.21 6.46
N VAL A 12 7.85 -2.17 6.80
CA VAL A 12 8.23 -3.37 7.57
C VAL A 12 9.23 -4.22 6.75
N PRO A 13 10.36 -4.65 7.35
CA PRO A 13 11.28 -5.60 6.73
C PRO A 13 10.56 -6.85 6.19
N GLY A 14 10.86 -7.26 4.96
CA GLY A 14 10.28 -8.45 4.33
C GLY A 14 8.95 -8.26 3.58
N HIS A 15 8.48 -7.02 3.39
CA HIS A 15 7.38 -6.72 2.43
C HIS A 15 7.85 -6.82 0.97
N PHE A 16 9.16 -6.70 0.75
CA PHE A 16 9.82 -7.01 -0.50
C PHE A 16 10.68 -8.27 -0.30
N HIS A 17 10.49 -9.30 -1.13
CA HIS A 17 11.30 -10.52 -1.12
C HIS A 17 12.73 -10.20 -1.57
N PHE A 18 13.56 -9.66 -0.69
CA PHE A 18 14.97 -9.48 -0.97
C PHE A 18 15.78 -9.85 0.27
N SER A 19 16.73 -10.77 0.07
CA SER A 19 17.64 -11.35 1.06
C SER A 19 18.39 -10.28 1.87
N ASP A 20 18.71 -10.59 3.13
CA ASP A 20 19.55 -9.78 4.03
C ASP A 20 20.98 -9.50 3.49
N SER A 21 21.33 -10.03 2.32
CA SER A 21 22.62 -9.88 1.65
C SER A 21 22.72 -8.64 0.74
N ILE A 22 21.67 -7.81 0.62
CA ILE A 22 21.71 -6.62 -0.25
C ILE A 22 22.22 -5.40 0.54
N PRO A 23 23.37 -4.80 0.15
CA PRO A 23 24.03 -3.74 0.92
C PRO A 23 23.30 -2.39 0.94
N ASP A 24 22.36 -2.15 0.02
CA ASP A 24 21.67 -0.86 -0.16
C ASP A 24 20.15 -0.97 0.03
N ARG A 25 19.71 -1.23 1.26
CA ARG A 25 18.28 -1.13 1.59
C ARG A 25 17.90 0.35 1.72
N PRO A 26 16.85 0.83 1.02
CA PRO A 26 16.38 2.21 1.19
C PRO A 26 15.83 2.41 2.61
N THR A 27 16.19 3.54 3.21
CA THR A 27 15.71 3.98 4.53
C THR A 27 14.25 4.44 4.48
N LEU A 28 13.63 4.69 5.64
CA LEU A 28 12.31 5.34 5.71
C LEU A 28 12.33 6.66 4.93
N HIS A 29 13.37 7.47 5.15
CA HIS A 29 13.56 8.73 4.45
C HIS A 29 13.60 8.55 2.93
N ASP A 30 14.40 7.60 2.42
CA ASP A 30 14.51 7.36 0.98
C ASP A 30 13.18 6.97 0.35
N ILE A 31 12.42 6.11 1.02
CA ILE A 31 11.12 5.67 0.54
C ILE A 31 10.13 6.85 0.56
N VAL A 32 10.09 7.63 1.63
CA VAL A 32 9.21 8.82 1.75
C VAL A 32 9.49 9.84 0.65
N GLN A 33 10.76 10.12 0.35
CA GLN A 33 11.13 11.03 -0.74
C GLN A 33 10.67 10.50 -2.09
N ARG A 34 10.80 9.19 -2.35
CA ARG A 34 10.30 8.57 -3.59
C ARG A 34 8.78 8.68 -3.72
N VAL A 35 8.05 8.52 -2.62
CA VAL A 35 6.58 8.66 -2.63
C VAL A 35 6.18 10.11 -2.90
N HIS A 36 6.82 11.09 -2.25
CA HIS A 36 6.57 12.50 -2.56
C HIS A 36 6.82 12.80 -4.04
N ALA A 37 7.97 12.40 -4.57
CA ALA A 37 8.31 12.59 -5.98
C ALA A 37 7.30 11.91 -6.92
N PHE A 38 6.82 10.71 -6.58
CA PHE A 38 5.79 10.01 -7.34
C PHE A 38 4.46 10.80 -7.35
N LEU A 39 4.01 11.26 -6.17
CA LEU A 39 2.77 12.01 -6.07
C LEU A 39 2.87 13.39 -6.75
N ASP A 40 4.05 14.00 -6.80
CA ASP A 40 4.30 15.27 -7.50
C ASP A 40 4.38 15.10 -9.01
N ALA A 41 4.89 13.96 -9.50
CA ALA A 41 4.96 13.66 -10.92
C ALA A 41 3.60 13.33 -11.55
N TYR A 42 2.63 12.89 -10.75
CA TYR A 42 1.32 12.43 -11.21
C TYR A 42 0.15 13.06 -10.42
N PRO A 43 0.02 14.40 -10.41
CA PRO A 43 -0.99 15.10 -9.59
C PRO A 43 -2.44 14.83 -10.04
N ASP A 44 -2.63 14.52 -11.33
CA ASP A 44 -3.95 14.29 -11.92
C ASP A 44 -4.38 12.80 -11.87
N CYS A 45 -3.51 11.91 -11.40
CA CYS A 45 -3.85 10.50 -11.27
C CYS A 45 -4.73 10.28 -10.03
N PRO A 46 -5.84 9.51 -10.15
CA PRO A 46 -6.70 9.25 -9.02
C PRO A 46 -5.96 8.41 -7.96
N LEU A 47 -6.04 8.86 -6.70
CA LEU A 47 -5.51 8.12 -5.57
C LEU A 47 -6.51 7.02 -5.16
N ILE A 48 -6.07 5.77 -5.23
CA ILE A 48 -6.87 4.59 -4.85
C ILE A 48 -6.17 3.91 -3.69
N ARG A 49 -6.82 3.87 -2.53
CA ARG A 49 -6.25 3.29 -1.31
C ARG A 49 -6.45 1.78 -1.31
N TYR A 50 -5.41 1.06 -0.88
CA TYR A 50 -5.47 -0.39 -0.72
C TYR A 50 -6.63 -0.78 0.22
N GLU A 51 -6.80 -0.03 1.31
CA GLU A 51 -7.76 -0.34 2.36
C GLU A 51 -9.21 -0.19 1.88
N ASP A 52 -9.48 0.83 1.07
CA ASP A 52 -10.79 1.02 0.44
C ASP A 52 -11.09 -0.14 -0.52
N PHE A 53 -10.10 -0.57 -1.30
CA PHE A 53 -10.27 -1.67 -2.26
C PHE A 53 -10.53 -3.02 -1.59
N VAL A 54 -9.80 -3.36 -0.53
CA VAL A 54 -10.02 -4.64 0.16
C VAL A 54 -11.26 -4.65 1.05
N ALA A 55 -11.75 -3.48 1.48
CA ALA A 55 -13.02 -3.37 2.22
C ALA A 55 -14.22 -3.45 1.29
N GLU A 56 -14.17 -2.78 0.13
CA GLU A 56 -15.29 -2.66 -0.80
C GLU A 56 -14.85 -2.88 -2.27
N PRO A 57 -14.36 -4.08 -2.63
CA PRO A 57 -13.77 -4.32 -3.95
C PRO A 57 -14.75 -4.06 -5.10
N ALA A 58 -16.02 -4.44 -4.93
CA ALA A 58 -17.06 -4.22 -5.93
C ALA A 58 -17.40 -2.74 -6.16
N ALA A 59 -17.19 -1.88 -5.15
CA ALA A 59 -17.39 -0.44 -5.28
C ALA A 59 -16.17 0.27 -5.87
N VAL A 60 -14.96 -0.23 -5.59
CA VAL A 60 -13.70 0.41 -6.01
C VAL A 60 -13.23 -0.05 -7.38
N MET A 61 -13.44 -1.31 -7.77
CA MET A 61 -12.99 -1.85 -9.07
C MET A 61 -13.50 -1.06 -10.29
N PRO A 62 -14.79 -0.66 -10.37
CA PRO A 62 -15.26 0.16 -11.48
C PRO A 62 -14.48 1.47 -11.65
N ARG A 63 -14.08 2.09 -10.53
CA ARG A 63 -13.29 3.33 -10.52
C ARG A 63 -11.87 3.11 -11.03
N ILE A 64 -11.26 1.97 -10.71
CA ILE A 64 -9.96 1.56 -11.26
C ILE A 64 -10.07 1.35 -12.78
N CYS A 65 -11.10 0.61 -13.23
CA CYS A 65 -11.34 0.37 -14.65
C CYS A 65 -11.55 1.69 -15.41
N GLU A 66 -12.36 2.61 -14.87
CA GLU A 66 -12.57 3.94 -15.45
C GLU A 66 -11.26 4.74 -15.57
N ALA A 67 -10.45 4.79 -14.50
CA ALA A 67 -9.17 5.49 -14.50
C ALA A 67 -8.18 4.93 -15.53
N LEU A 68 -8.26 3.63 -15.82
CA LEU A 68 -7.41 2.94 -16.80
C LEU A 68 -8.05 2.83 -18.19
N ALA A 69 -9.24 3.39 -18.40
CA ALA A 69 -10.04 3.26 -19.62
C ALA A 69 -10.26 1.77 -20.04
N LEU A 70 -10.53 0.91 -19.06
CA LEU A 70 -10.82 -0.51 -19.23
C LEU A 70 -12.31 -0.81 -19.06
N GLY A 71 -12.78 -1.87 -19.71
CA GLY A 71 -14.12 -2.40 -19.46
C GLY A 71 -14.23 -3.03 -18.07
N TYR A 72 -15.28 -2.68 -17.32
CA TYR A 72 -15.58 -3.29 -16.04
C TYR A 72 -16.35 -4.61 -16.21
N ASN A 73 -15.91 -5.66 -15.52
CA ASN A 73 -16.63 -6.93 -15.40
C ASN A 73 -17.26 -7.02 -14.00
N PRO A 74 -18.60 -7.07 -13.86
CA PRO A 74 -19.25 -7.21 -12.55
C PRO A 74 -18.91 -8.52 -11.83
N ASP A 75 -18.57 -9.57 -12.57
CA ASP A 75 -18.29 -10.90 -12.02
C ASP A 75 -16.82 -11.06 -11.57
N PHE A 76 -16.03 -9.98 -11.55
CA PHE A 76 -14.59 -10.06 -11.31
C PHE A 76 -14.22 -10.71 -9.96
N THR A 77 -15.04 -10.56 -8.92
CA THR A 77 -14.81 -11.17 -7.60
C THR A 77 -14.81 -12.69 -7.66
N ASP A 78 -15.52 -13.27 -8.63
CA ASP A 78 -15.59 -14.71 -8.82
C ASP A 78 -14.55 -15.19 -9.84
N THR A 79 -14.20 -14.34 -10.81
CA THR A 79 -13.30 -14.74 -11.91
C THR A 79 -11.83 -14.44 -11.67
N PHE A 80 -11.46 -13.52 -10.75
CA PHE A 80 -10.08 -13.06 -10.63
C PHE A 80 -9.10 -14.17 -10.20
N ALA A 81 -9.54 -15.10 -9.35
CA ALA A 81 -8.72 -16.19 -8.84
C ALA A 81 -8.31 -17.20 -9.94
N VAL A 82 -9.03 -17.21 -11.06
CA VAL A 82 -8.77 -18.09 -12.21
C VAL A 82 -7.65 -17.51 -13.10
N ILE A 83 -7.29 -16.24 -12.94
CA ILE A 83 -6.25 -15.61 -13.75
C ILE A 83 -4.87 -16.11 -13.28
N GLU A 84 -4.26 -16.97 -14.10
CA GLU A 84 -2.88 -17.43 -13.86
C GLU A 84 -1.87 -16.36 -14.26
N LEU A 85 -1.12 -15.86 -13.27
CA LEU A 85 0.04 -15.01 -13.50
C LEU A 85 1.31 -15.87 -13.39
N SER A 86 2.23 -15.72 -14.35
CA SER A 86 3.58 -16.30 -14.25
C SER A 86 4.28 -15.73 -13.01
N ASP A 87 4.83 -16.60 -12.16
CA ASP A 87 5.40 -16.34 -10.83
C ASP A 87 4.37 -16.07 -9.70
N ASN A 88 3.73 -17.14 -9.22
CA ASN A 88 2.74 -17.10 -8.13
C ASN A 88 3.34 -17.30 -6.73
N THR A 89 4.66 -17.21 -6.57
CA THR A 89 5.36 -17.44 -5.29
C THR A 89 4.96 -16.35 -4.27
N GLY A 90 4.05 -16.69 -3.36
CA GLY A 90 3.57 -15.81 -2.29
C GLY A 90 2.21 -15.15 -2.55
N ARG A 91 1.61 -15.32 -3.73
CA ARG A 91 0.27 -14.81 -4.07
C ARG A 91 -0.78 -15.92 -3.98
N SER A 92 -0.93 -16.45 -2.77
CA SER A 92 -1.94 -17.47 -2.46
C SER A 92 -3.15 -16.79 -1.82
N GLY A 93 -4.32 -16.90 -2.45
CA GLY A 93 -5.57 -16.40 -1.90
C GLY A 93 -6.63 -16.18 -2.96
N ASP A 94 -7.74 -16.90 -2.83
CA ASP A 94 -8.88 -16.84 -3.75
C ASP A 94 -9.88 -15.75 -3.32
N LEU A 95 -9.56 -14.98 -2.27
CA LEU A 95 -10.40 -13.95 -1.70
C LEU A 95 -9.66 -12.61 -1.55
N ILE A 96 -10.25 -11.55 -2.12
CA ILE A 96 -9.81 -10.17 -1.86
C ILE A 96 -10.21 -9.82 -0.42
N SER A 97 -9.21 -9.61 0.42
CA SER A 97 -9.41 -9.34 1.84
C SER A 97 -8.22 -8.59 2.44
N PRO A 98 -8.42 -7.83 3.53
CA PRO A 98 -7.32 -7.22 4.26
C PRO A 98 -6.32 -8.28 4.73
N ARG A 99 -5.03 -8.03 4.54
CA ARG A 99 -3.98 -8.90 5.08
C ARG A 99 -3.66 -8.49 6.53
N PRO A 100 -3.40 -9.46 7.43
CA PRO A 100 -3.01 -9.15 8.79
C PRO A 100 -1.69 -8.39 8.80
N ARG A 101 -1.59 -7.41 9.70
CA ARG A 101 -0.39 -6.59 9.86
C ARG A 101 0.77 -7.44 10.34
N ARG A 102 1.95 -7.16 9.81
CA ARG A 102 3.20 -7.65 10.40
C ARG A 102 3.68 -6.64 11.43
N PRO A 103 4.14 -7.08 12.60
CA PRO A 103 4.73 -6.17 13.58
C PRO A 103 5.97 -5.51 12.99
N HIS A 104 6.16 -4.23 13.29
CA HIS A 104 7.38 -3.50 12.99
C HIS A 104 8.17 -3.24 14.29
N LEU A 105 9.45 -2.93 14.14
CA LEU A 105 10.32 -2.65 15.28
C LEU A 105 9.94 -1.30 15.90
N PRO A 106 9.93 -1.16 17.24
CA PRO A 106 9.65 0.11 17.91
C PRO A 106 10.55 1.27 17.44
N ALA A 107 11.79 0.96 17.03
CA ALA A 107 12.72 1.94 16.48
C ALA A 107 12.20 2.61 15.19
N LEU A 108 11.44 1.88 14.35
CA LEU A 108 10.86 2.43 13.13
C LEU A 108 9.71 3.40 13.44
N GLU A 109 8.92 3.13 14.49
CA GLU A 109 7.90 4.09 14.92
C GLU A 109 8.53 5.39 15.43
N GLN A 110 9.62 5.29 16.20
CA GLN A 110 10.32 6.46 16.70
C GLN A 110 10.93 7.27 15.55
N GLU A 111 11.60 6.60 14.61
CA GLU A 111 12.13 7.22 13.38
C GLU A 111 11.02 7.94 12.60
N ALA A 112 9.84 7.33 12.50
CA ALA A 112 8.68 7.92 11.83
C ALA A 112 8.14 9.17 12.53
N ARG A 113 8.04 9.14 13.88
CA ARG A 113 7.60 10.29 14.69
C ARG A 113 8.59 11.46 14.60
N ASP A 114 9.88 11.17 14.48
CA ASP A 114 10.93 12.18 14.40
C ASP A 114 11.17 12.69 12.96
N SER A 115 10.52 12.09 11.95
CA SER A 115 10.70 12.41 10.54
C SER A 115 9.65 13.39 10.02
N GLU A 116 10.03 14.66 9.88
CA GLU A 116 9.17 15.70 9.28
C GLU A 116 8.64 15.34 7.88
N PRO A 117 9.45 14.82 6.93
CA PRO A 117 8.95 14.39 5.62
C PRO A 117 7.89 13.29 5.74
N PHE A 118 8.05 12.36 6.68
CA PHE A 118 7.06 11.30 6.88
C PHE A 118 5.74 11.85 7.40
N MET A 119 5.78 12.74 8.39
CA MET A 119 4.57 13.39 8.93
C MET A 119 3.85 14.25 7.88
N SER A 120 4.60 14.93 7.01
CA SER A 120 4.08 15.65 5.85
C SER A 120 3.38 14.71 4.87
N LEU A 121 3.98 13.55 4.58
CA LEU A 121 3.39 12.53 3.72
C LEU A 121 2.07 11.99 4.29
N LEU A 122 2.01 11.71 5.60
CA LEU A 122 0.77 11.29 6.26
C LEU A 122 -0.34 12.32 6.08
N THR A 123 -0.02 13.59 6.31
CA THR A 123 -0.98 14.70 6.16
C THR A 123 -1.48 14.80 4.72
N ARG A 124 -0.56 14.69 3.74
CA ARG A 124 -0.89 14.72 2.31
C ARG A 124 -1.83 13.60 1.89
N LEU A 125 -1.68 12.42 2.49
CA LEU A 125 -2.47 11.22 2.17
C LEU A 125 -3.68 11.01 3.09
N ASP A 126 -3.91 11.93 4.04
CA ASP A 126 -4.95 11.87 5.07
C ASP A 126 -4.86 10.63 5.98
N TYR A 127 -3.62 10.25 6.34
CA TYR A 127 -3.32 9.23 7.34
C TYR A 127 -2.86 9.85 8.66
N ARG A 128 -2.92 9.05 9.73
CA ARG A 128 -2.42 9.41 11.06
C ARG A 128 -1.64 8.23 11.64
N LEU A 129 -0.52 8.53 12.30
CA LEU A 129 0.13 7.57 13.19
C LEU A 129 -0.81 7.30 14.37
N LYS A 130 -0.85 6.06 14.84
CA LYS A 130 -1.56 5.74 16.08
C LYS A 130 -0.81 6.36 17.26
N ASP A 131 -1.58 6.94 18.17
CA ASP A 131 -1.07 7.34 19.48
C ASP A 131 -0.55 6.09 20.21
N PRO A 132 0.54 6.21 20.99
CA PRO A 132 1.14 5.10 21.73
C PRO A 132 0.19 4.47 22.76
#